data_AF-A0A7S3YWG0-F1
#
_entry.id   AF-A0A7S3YWG0-F1
#
_cell.length_a   1.000
_cell.length_b   1.000
_cell.length_c   1.000
_cell.angle_alpha   90.00
_cell.angle_beta   90.00
_cell.angle_gamma   90.00
#
_symmetry.space_group_name_H-M   'P 1'
#
loop_
_entity.id
_entity.type
_entity.pdbx_description
1 polymer ?
#
loop_
_entity_poly.entity_id
_entity_poly.type
_entity_poly.pdbx_seq_one_letter_code
_entity_poly.pdbx_strand_id
1 'polypeptide(L)'
;SVSHKPNAHAGRRKMVLLRVKREIREFVVETKTTASLEDLTTEVGSIHNLMLVAEQLAGQVKQLAKHGPMRKQPGCDDVTGELIDPIKEKSSNPDHDPLGYRVGKPPGPEVAKVLTRTADECLAVIDKKQAESKTVMRREKIQEAIANIKGAVMIAYPMNVPTHDIIRIILEGKHDIQVR
;
A
#
# COMPACT_ATOMS: atom_id res chain seq x y z
N SER A 1 -30.73 -16.85 -53.96
CA SER A 1 -29.70 -17.28 -53.00
C SER A 1 -28.87 -16.06 -52.59
N VAL A 2 -29.29 -15.35 -51.53
CA VAL A 2 -28.54 -14.19 -51.04
C VAL A 2 -27.43 -14.72 -50.14
N SER A 3 -26.22 -14.77 -50.68
CA SER A 3 -24.99 -15.11 -49.95
C SER A 3 -24.72 -14.03 -48.90
N HIS A 4 -25.05 -14.33 -47.64
CA HIS A 4 -24.56 -13.57 -46.49
C HIS A 4 -23.06 -13.79 -46.40
N LYS A 5 -22.26 -12.79 -46.80
CA LYS A 5 -20.82 -12.80 -46.52
C LYS A 5 -20.64 -12.77 -44.99
N PRO A 6 -19.85 -13.68 -44.40
CA PRO A 6 -19.56 -13.63 -42.98
C PRO A 6 -18.78 -12.35 -42.66
N ASN A 7 -19.25 -11.62 -41.65
CA ASN A 7 -18.70 -10.35 -41.20
C ASN A 7 -17.23 -10.54 -40.74
N ALA A 8 -16.30 -9.86 -41.42
CA ALA A 8 -14.85 -9.99 -41.25
C ALA A 8 -14.29 -9.50 -39.89
N HIS A 9 -15.16 -9.18 -38.92
CA HIS A 9 -14.78 -8.71 -37.59
C HIS A 9 -14.86 -9.78 -36.49
N ALA A 10 -15.11 -11.04 -36.82
CA ALA A 10 -15.28 -12.15 -35.88
C ALA A 10 -14.02 -12.54 -35.06
N GLY A 11 -12.87 -11.88 -35.27
CA GLY A 11 -11.60 -12.25 -34.62
C GLY A 11 -10.96 -11.19 -33.71
N ARG A 12 -11.49 -9.96 -33.63
CA ARG A 12 -10.86 -8.90 -32.84
C ARG A 12 -11.46 -8.90 -31.42
N ARG A 13 -10.72 -9.45 -30.45
CA ARG A 13 -11.10 -9.39 -29.03
C ARG A 13 -11.35 -7.92 -28.67
N LYS A 14 -12.62 -7.55 -28.48
CA LYS A 14 -12.99 -6.19 -28.07
C LYS A 14 -12.63 -6.03 -26.60
N MET A 15 -11.64 -5.19 -26.34
CA MET A 15 -11.26 -4.75 -25.00
C MET A 15 -12.04 -3.47 -24.68
N VAL A 16 -12.40 -3.30 -23.41
CA VAL A 16 -13.06 -2.11 -22.88
C VAL A 16 -12.29 -1.59 -21.69
N LEU A 17 -12.27 -0.27 -21.54
CA LEU A 17 -11.73 0.41 -20.38
C LEU A 17 -12.88 0.83 -19.48
N LEU A 18 -12.83 0.39 -18.23
CA LEU A 18 -13.82 0.71 -17.20
C LEU A 18 -13.20 1.67 -16.21
N ARG A 19 -13.79 2.85 -16.06
CA ARG A 19 -13.42 3.82 -15.02
C ARG A 19 -14.21 3.49 -13.76
N VAL A 20 -13.53 2.97 -12.76
CA VAL A 20 -14.10 2.59 -11.46
C VAL A 20 -13.91 3.76 -10.50
N LYS A 21 -15.01 4.23 -9.91
CA LYS A 21 -15.01 5.30 -8.91
C LYS A 21 -15.63 4.78 -7.60
N ARG A 22 -14.90 4.92 -6.50
CA ARG A 22 -15.34 4.55 -5.15
C ARG A 22 -14.90 5.61 -4.16
N GLU A 23 -15.85 6.38 -3.63
CA GLU A 23 -15.61 7.51 -2.73
C GLU A 23 -14.54 8.48 -3.30
N ILE A 24 -13.38 8.56 -2.64
CA ILE A 24 -12.25 9.41 -3.03
C ILE A 24 -11.33 8.77 -4.07
N ARG A 25 -11.47 7.46 -4.33
CA ARG A 25 -10.58 6.69 -5.22
C ARG A 25 -11.20 6.53 -6.60
N GLU A 26 -10.34 6.61 -7.60
CA GLU A 26 -10.73 6.47 -8.99
C GLU A 26 -9.58 5.84 -9.78
N PHE A 27 -9.88 4.81 -10.55
CA PHE A 27 -8.89 4.08 -11.35
C PHE A 27 -9.53 3.46 -12.58
N VAL A 28 -8.70 3.10 -13.56
CA VAL A 28 -9.15 2.49 -14.82
C VAL A 28 -8.72 1.03 -14.86
N VAL A 29 -9.64 0.14 -15.20
CA VAL A 29 -9.37 -1.29 -15.42
C VAL A 29 -9.65 -1.63 -16.88
N GLU A 30 -8.80 -2.48 -17.47
CA GLU A 30 -9.00 -3.02 -18.81
C GLU A 30 -9.59 -4.43 -18.70
N THR A 31 -10.67 -4.71 -19.44
CA THR A 31 -11.27 -6.04 -19.49
C THR A 31 -11.82 -6.38 -20.88
N LYS A 32 -12.19 -7.65 -21.09
CA LYS A 32 -12.83 -8.12 -22.33
C LYS A 32 -14.34 -7.91 -22.25
N THR A 33 -14.99 -7.64 -23.39
CA THR A 33 -16.47 -7.57 -23.44
C THR A 33 -17.17 -8.89 -23.10
N THR A 34 -16.44 -10.00 -23.11
CA THR A 34 -16.95 -11.35 -22.80
C THR A 34 -16.60 -11.80 -21.38
N ALA A 35 -15.95 -10.96 -20.57
CA ALA A 35 -15.63 -11.30 -19.19
C ALA A 35 -16.92 -11.41 -18.36
N SER A 36 -16.96 -12.37 -17.44
CA SER A 36 -18.08 -12.49 -16.50
C SER A 36 -18.08 -11.31 -15.51
N LEU A 37 -19.25 -10.96 -14.99
CA LEU A 37 -19.36 -9.90 -13.99
C LEU A 37 -18.68 -10.30 -12.67
N GLU A 38 -18.74 -11.58 -12.30
CA GLU A 38 -18.12 -12.12 -11.09
C GLU A 38 -16.59 -12.00 -11.13
N ASP A 39 -15.96 -12.42 -12.25
CA ASP A 39 -14.51 -12.29 -12.43
C ASP A 39 -14.08 -10.82 -12.41
N LEU A 40 -14.84 -9.96 -13.09
CA LEU A 40 -14.57 -8.52 -13.12
C LEU A 40 -14.66 -7.90 -11.73
N THR A 41 -15.71 -8.23 -10.97
CA THR A 41 -15.92 -7.69 -9.61
C THR A 41 -14.80 -8.15 -8.67
N THR A 42 -14.39 -9.42 -8.79
CA THR A 42 -13.27 -9.99 -8.02
C THR A 42 -11.96 -9.28 -8.34
N GLU A 43 -11.65 -9.07 -9.63
CA GLU A 43 -10.42 -8.37 -10.05
C GLU A 43 -10.42 -6.91 -9.60
N VAL A 44 -11.54 -6.19 -9.76
CA VAL A 44 -11.69 -4.80 -9.29
C VAL A 44 -11.52 -4.71 -7.77
N GLY A 45 -12.13 -5.64 -7.03
CA GLY A 45 -12.00 -5.72 -5.57
C GLY A 45 -10.55 -5.98 -5.14
N SER A 46 -9.87 -6.92 -5.81
CA SER A 46 -8.47 -7.24 -5.56
C SER A 46 -7.55 -6.04 -5.81
N ILE A 47 -7.72 -5.33 -6.93
CA ILE A 47 -6.97 -4.09 -7.22
C ILE A 47 -7.23 -3.05 -6.14
N HIS A 48 -8.50 -2.81 -5.79
CA HIS A 48 -8.86 -1.82 -4.78
C HIS A 48 -8.25 -2.14 -3.41
N ASN A 49 -8.29 -3.39 -2.97
CA ASN A 49 -7.71 -3.82 -1.70
C ASN A 49 -6.19 -3.63 -1.71
N LEU A 50 -5.51 -3.97 -2.81
CA LEU A 50 -4.07 -3.70 -2.95
C LEU A 50 -3.75 -2.20 -2.88
N MET A 51 -4.58 -1.34 -3.45
CA MET A 51 -4.41 0.12 -3.32
C MET A 51 -4.53 0.58 -1.86
N LEU A 52 -5.48 0.04 -1.09
CA LEU A 52 -5.63 0.35 0.34
C LEU A 52 -4.39 -0.05 1.13
N VAL A 53 -3.85 -1.23 0.86
CA VAL A 53 -2.61 -1.72 1.49
C VAL A 53 -1.44 -0.82 1.16
N ALA A 54 -1.26 -0.47 -0.12
CA ALA A 54 -0.19 0.42 -0.58
C ALA A 54 -0.28 1.80 0.09
N GLU A 55 -1.47 2.39 0.15
CA GLU A 55 -1.72 3.69 0.78
C GLU A 55 -1.38 3.67 2.28
N GLN A 56 -1.90 2.68 3.01
CA GLN A 56 -1.63 2.52 4.43
C GLN A 56 -0.14 2.31 4.70
N LEU A 57 0.50 1.43 3.93
CA LEU A 57 1.92 1.14 4.07
C LEU A 57 2.78 2.39 3.81
N ALA A 58 2.52 3.12 2.73
CA ALA A 58 3.24 4.34 2.40
C ALA A 58 3.09 5.41 3.49
N GLY A 59 1.87 5.56 4.04
CA GLY A 59 1.61 6.45 5.17
C GLY A 59 2.43 6.07 6.41
N GLN A 60 2.44 4.78 6.78
CA GLN A 60 3.21 4.30 7.93
C GLN A 60 4.72 4.44 7.73
N VAL A 61 5.24 4.21 6.52
CA VAL A 61 6.67 4.34 6.22
C VAL A 61 7.15 5.79 6.31
N LYS A 62 6.32 6.76 5.94
CA LYS A 62 6.63 8.18 6.19
C LYS A 62 6.73 8.51 7.68
N GLN A 63 5.87 7.89 8.50
CA GLN A 63 5.95 8.05 9.96
C GLN A 63 7.19 7.36 10.54
N LEU A 64 7.55 6.17 10.03
CA LEU A 64 8.79 5.46 10.39
C LEU A 64 10.03 6.31 10.07
N ALA A 65 10.07 6.97 8.91
CA ALA A 65 11.18 7.82 8.51
C ALA A 65 11.40 9.01 9.46
N LYS A 66 10.33 9.53 10.08
CA LYS A 66 10.38 10.68 11.00
C LYS A 66 10.58 10.28 12.45
N HIS A 67 9.86 9.26 12.91
CA HIS A 67 9.70 8.96 14.34
C HIS A 67 10.22 7.58 14.73
N GLY A 68 10.77 6.82 13.77
CA GLY A 68 11.25 5.47 14.01
C GLY A 68 10.15 4.42 14.27
N PRO A 69 10.53 3.22 14.71
CA PRO A 69 9.58 2.12 14.90
C PRO A 69 8.52 2.35 15.98
N MET A 70 7.42 1.60 15.89
CA MET A 70 6.32 1.66 16.85
C MET A 70 6.73 1.21 18.26
N ARG A 71 6.17 1.87 19.28
CA ARG A 71 6.28 1.42 20.68
C ARG A 71 5.61 0.05 20.85
N LYS A 72 6.18 -0.80 21.70
CA LYS A 72 5.47 -1.99 22.21
C LYS A 72 4.25 -1.53 23.01
N GLN A 73 3.04 -1.96 22.63
CA GLN A 73 1.84 -1.67 23.40
C GLN A 73 1.80 -2.55 24.66
N PRO A 74 1.32 -2.05 25.81
CA PRO A 74 1.08 -2.87 26.99
C PRO A 74 0.07 -3.97 26.65
N GLY A 75 0.42 -5.25 26.89
CA GLY A 75 -0.45 -6.39 26.63
C GLY A 75 -0.21 -7.14 25.31
N CYS A 76 0.76 -6.73 24.48
CA CYS A 76 1.36 -7.62 23.48
C CYS A 76 2.43 -8.47 24.20
N ASP A 77 2.11 -9.73 24.48
CA ASP A 77 2.89 -10.68 25.28
C ASP A 77 4.42 -10.50 25.22
N ASP A 78 4.98 -9.92 26.29
CA ASP A 78 6.00 -10.55 27.14
C ASP A 78 5.89 -9.86 28.50
N VAL A 79 5.48 -10.62 29.50
CA VAL A 79 5.57 -10.27 30.92
C VAL A 79 7.06 -10.06 31.23
N THR A 80 7.44 -8.81 31.52
CA THR A 80 8.66 -8.27 32.20
C THR A 80 9.20 -6.95 31.62
N GLY A 81 8.49 -6.26 30.73
CA GLY A 81 8.79 -4.85 30.47
C GLY A 81 8.14 -3.98 31.55
N GLU A 82 8.93 -3.33 32.41
CA GLU A 82 8.45 -2.24 33.25
C GLU A 82 7.56 -1.32 32.40
N LEU A 83 6.40 -0.94 32.94
CA LEU A 83 5.55 0.08 32.35
C LEU A 83 6.40 1.37 32.26
N ILE A 84 7.07 1.57 31.12
CA ILE A 84 7.82 2.81 30.87
C ILE A 84 6.78 3.91 30.89
N ASP A 85 6.83 4.73 31.94
CA ASP A 85 5.93 5.86 32.13
C ASP A 85 5.83 6.65 30.81
N PRO A 86 4.62 6.90 30.28
CA PRO A 86 4.42 7.62 29.01
C PRO A 86 4.99 9.05 29.01
N ILE A 87 5.46 9.52 30.16
CA ILE A 87 5.97 10.88 30.41
C ILE A 87 7.50 10.88 30.58
N LYS A 88 8.15 9.74 30.89
CA LYS A 88 9.60 9.73 31.23
C LYS A 88 10.53 9.65 30.03
N GLU A 89 10.09 9.11 28.90
CA GLU A 89 10.76 9.31 27.62
C GLU A 89 10.03 10.38 26.80
N LYS A 90 9.97 11.60 27.33
CA LYS A 90 10.34 12.72 26.45
C LYS A 90 11.79 12.44 26.08
N SER A 91 11.99 11.58 25.09
CA SER A 91 13.28 11.49 24.43
C SER A 91 13.64 12.92 24.09
N SER A 92 14.86 13.33 24.38
CA SER A 92 15.38 14.64 23.99
C SER A 92 15.44 14.81 22.45
N ASN A 93 14.72 13.96 21.73
CA ASN A 93 14.62 13.87 20.29
C ASN A 93 13.59 14.91 19.84
N PRO A 94 14.00 15.95 19.11
CA PRO A 94 13.08 16.96 18.60
C PRO A 94 12.03 16.37 17.63
N ASP A 95 12.29 15.18 17.09
CA ASP A 95 11.43 14.45 16.17
C ASP A 95 10.49 13.43 16.88
N HIS A 96 10.00 13.75 18.08
CA HIS A 96 9.04 12.90 18.80
C HIS A 96 7.68 12.82 18.07
N ASP A 97 7.07 11.63 18.01
CA ASP A 97 5.72 11.43 17.47
C ASP A 97 4.68 12.11 18.38
N PRO A 98 3.92 13.12 17.93
CA PRO A 98 2.94 13.82 18.76
C PRO A 98 1.89 12.92 19.42
N LEU A 99 1.51 11.82 18.77
CA LEU A 99 0.56 10.83 19.30
C LEU A 99 1.25 9.79 20.17
N GLY A 100 2.57 9.78 20.13
CA GLY A 100 3.42 8.85 20.85
C GLY A 100 3.32 7.43 20.34
N TYR A 101 2.74 7.09 19.19
CA TYR A 101 2.71 5.68 18.77
C TYR A 101 4.09 5.14 18.38
N ARG A 102 5.00 6.02 17.95
CA ARG A 102 6.38 5.72 17.59
C ARG A 102 7.35 6.35 18.58
N VAL A 103 8.29 5.54 19.09
CA VAL A 103 9.34 5.98 20.03
C VAL A 103 10.72 5.48 19.66
N GLY A 104 10.84 4.72 18.58
CA GLY A 104 12.12 4.18 18.18
C GLY A 104 13.04 5.23 17.57
N LYS A 105 14.30 4.87 17.37
CA LYS A 105 15.26 5.75 16.70
C LYS A 105 14.92 5.86 15.19
N PRO A 106 14.68 7.05 14.64
CA PRO A 106 14.51 7.22 13.20
C PRO A 106 15.81 6.88 12.46
N PRO A 107 15.72 6.52 11.17
CA PRO A 107 16.91 6.26 10.37
C PRO A 107 17.68 7.56 10.09
N GLY A 108 18.94 7.44 9.66
CA GLY A 108 19.73 8.62 9.26
C GLY A 108 19.06 9.42 8.14
N PRO A 109 19.36 10.73 8.00
CA PRO A 109 18.61 11.65 7.14
C PRO A 109 18.55 11.22 5.67
N GLU A 110 19.64 10.67 5.12
CA GLU A 110 19.64 10.17 3.74
C GLU A 110 18.74 8.95 3.55
N VAL A 111 18.74 8.02 4.52
CA VAL A 111 17.87 6.85 4.48
C VAL A 111 16.40 7.23 4.71
N ALA A 112 16.14 8.20 5.59
CA ALA A 112 14.81 8.76 5.81
C ALA A 112 14.24 9.43 4.54
N LYS A 113 15.08 10.13 3.77
CA LYS A 113 14.70 10.67 2.45
C LYS A 113 14.36 9.56 1.45
N VAL A 114 15.13 8.47 1.41
CA VAL A 114 14.83 7.32 0.55
C VAL A 114 13.48 6.70 0.92
N LEU A 115 13.22 6.44 2.20
CA LEU A 115 11.93 5.92 2.67
C LEU A 115 10.76 6.84 2.26
N THR A 116 10.91 8.14 2.49
CA THR A 116 9.88 9.13 2.16
C THR A 116 9.61 9.17 0.66
N ARG A 117 10.68 9.23 -0.17
CA ARG A 117 10.57 9.23 -1.62
C ARG A 117 9.91 7.97 -2.14
N THR A 118 10.32 6.80 -1.68
CA THR A 118 9.72 5.52 -2.12
C THR A 118 8.26 5.41 -1.70
N ALA A 119 7.88 5.97 -0.54
CA ALA A 119 6.47 6.08 -0.15
C ALA A 119 5.69 7.04 -1.06
N ASP A 120 6.26 8.18 -1.45
CA ASP A 120 5.64 9.12 -2.41
C ASP A 120 5.45 8.49 -3.79
N GLU A 121 6.45 7.76 -4.28
CA GLU A 121 6.39 7.01 -5.55
C GLU A 121 5.27 5.96 -5.50
N CYS A 122 5.12 5.24 -4.39
CA CYS A 122 4.04 4.28 -4.19
C CYS A 122 2.65 4.96 -4.24
N LEU A 123 2.50 6.11 -3.57
CA LEU A 123 1.25 6.88 -3.62
C LEU A 123 0.95 7.40 -5.03
N ALA A 124 1.97 7.80 -5.79
CA ALA A 124 1.80 8.25 -7.17
C ALA A 124 1.31 7.14 -8.11
N VAL A 125 1.65 5.87 -7.83
CA VAL A 125 1.14 4.71 -8.59
C VAL A 125 -0.37 4.54 -8.43
N ILE A 126 -0.93 4.85 -7.25
CA ILE A 126 -2.35 4.66 -6.93
C ILE A 126 -3.17 5.96 -6.97
N ASP A 127 -2.56 7.07 -7.38
CA ASP A 127 -3.20 8.38 -7.43
C ASP A 127 -4.28 8.44 -8.52
N LYS A 128 -5.38 9.16 -8.25
CA LYS A 128 -6.48 9.37 -9.20
C LYS A 128 -6.05 9.99 -10.53
N LYS A 129 -4.92 10.71 -10.57
CA LYS A 129 -4.30 11.25 -11.81
C LYS A 129 -4.01 10.16 -12.84
N GLN A 130 -3.77 8.93 -12.41
CA GLN A 130 -3.63 7.78 -13.32
C GLN A 130 -4.92 7.55 -14.10
N ALA A 131 -6.08 7.68 -13.45
CA ALA A 131 -7.38 7.54 -14.08
C ALA A 131 -7.70 8.69 -15.04
N GLU A 132 -7.34 9.93 -14.67
CA GLU A 132 -7.45 11.11 -15.53
C GLU A 132 -6.65 10.95 -16.82
N SER A 133 -5.47 10.34 -16.71
CA SER A 133 -4.58 10.01 -17.83
C SER A 133 -4.96 8.72 -18.56
N LYS A 134 -6.10 8.10 -18.23
CA LYS A 134 -6.58 6.80 -18.79
C LYS A 134 -5.55 5.67 -18.69
N THR A 135 -4.68 5.71 -17.69
CA THR A 135 -3.69 4.66 -17.45
C THR A 135 -4.37 3.49 -16.74
N VAL A 136 -4.22 2.30 -17.32
CA VAL A 136 -4.76 1.07 -16.75
C VAL A 136 -4.03 0.73 -15.46
N MET A 137 -4.79 0.57 -14.38
CA MET A 137 -4.31 0.10 -13.09
C MET A 137 -4.08 -1.41 -13.17
N ARG A 138 -2.86 -1.82 -12.83
CA ARG A 138 -2.43 -3.22 -12.85
C ARG A 138 -1.92 -3.62 -11.48
N ARG A 139 -2.31 -4.82 -11.02
CA ARG A 139 -1.90 -5.33 -9.71
C ARG A 139 -0.39 -5.41 -9.58
N GLU A 140 0.28 -5.78 -10.67
CA GLU A 140 1.74 -5.95 -10.74
C GLU A 140 2.45 -4.63 -10.41
N LYS A 141 1.94 -3.49 -10.92
CA LYS A 141 2.53 -2.17 -10.62
C LYS A 141 2.40 -1.79 -9.14
N ILE A 142 1.26 -2.10 -8.52
CA ILE A 142 1.04 -1.82 -7.10
C ILE A 142 1.94 -2.73 -6.25
N GLN A 143 2.04 -4.00 -6.60
CA GLN A 143 2.91 -4.97 -5.94
C GLN A 143 4.38 -4.60 -6.05
N GLU A 144 4.84 -4.13 -7.21
CA GLU A 144 6.20 -3.62 -7.42
C GLU A 144 6.47 -2.41 -6.52
N ALA A 145 5.53 -1.47 -6.42
CA ALA A 145 5.67 -0.32 -5.52
C ALA A 145 5.75 -0.74 -4.04
N ILE A 146 4.95 -1.72 -3.61
CA ILE A 146 5.02 -2.30 -2.26
C ILE A 146 6.38 -3.01 -2.04
N ALA A 147 6.88 -3.73 -3.03
CA ALA A 147 8.18 -4.40 -2.96
C ALA A 147 9.35 -3.39 -2.85
N ASN A 148 9.25 -2.26 -3.55
CA ASN A 148 10.23 -1.16 -3.43
C ASN A 148 10.24 -0.58 -2.01
N ILE A 149 9.06 -0.37 -1.41
CA ILE A 149 8.95 0.03 0.00
C ILE A 149 9.62 -1.03 0.91
N LYS A 150 9.35 -2.31 0.69
CA LYS A 150 9.96 -3.40 1.47
C LYS A 150 11.49 -3.34 1.42
N GLY A 151 12.06 -3.13 0.22
CA GLY A 151 13.49 -2.96 0.03
C GLY A 151 14.04 -1.76 0.79
N ALA A 152 13.37 -0.60 0.71
CA ALA A 152 13.76 0.60 1.43
C ALA A 152 13.72 0.42 2.97
N VAL A 153 12.69 -0.27 3.48
CA VAL A 153 12.58 -0.60 4.92
C VAL A 153 13.69 -1.54 5.35
N MET A 154 14.06 -2.54 4.53
CA MET A 154 15.15 -3.46 4.83
C MET A 154 16.51 -2.76 4.89
N ILE A 155 16.73 -1.73 4.06
CA ILE A 155 17.94 -0.89 4.13
C ILE A 155 17.96 -0.09 5.44
N ALA A 156 16.82 0.48 5.83
CA ALA A 156 16.71 1.29 7.05
C ALA A 156 16.81 0.46 8.34
N TYR A 157 16.24 -0.75 8.32
CA TYR A 157 16.17 -1.67 9.44
C TYR A 157 16.52 -3.10 8.98
N PRO A 158 17.82 -3.44 8.86
CA PRO A 158 18.26 -4.76 8.38
C PRO A 158 17.78 -5.94 9.23
N MET A 159 17.54 -5.70 10.53
CA MET A 159 16.99 -6.69 11.47
C MET A 159 15.46 -6.74 11.49
N ASN A 160 14.82 -6.10 10.50
CA ASN A 160 13.41 -5.76 10.45
C ASN A 160 12.97 -4.79 11.56
N VAL A 161 11.84 -4.13 11.33
CA VAL A 161 11.12 -3.42 12.39
C VAL A 161 10.50 -4.44 13.36
N PRO A 162 10.11 -4.02 14.59
CA PRO A 162 9.50 -4.91 15.57
C PRO A 162 8.29 -5.68 15.03
N THR A 163 8.04 -6.87 15.57
CA THR A 163 6.95 -7.76 15.14
C THR A 163 5.56 -7.13 15.26
N HIS A 164 5.38 -6.24 16.24
CA HIS A 164 4.14 -5.50 16.47
C HIS A 164 4.01 -4.22 15.61
N ASP A 165 5.05 -3.82 14.86
CA ASP A 165 4.95 -2.65 13.98
C ASP A 165 4.05 -2.98 12.78
N ILE A 166 3.06 -2.13 12.52
CA ILE A 166 2.08 -2.28 11.44
C ILE A 166 2.79 -2.47 10.08
N ILE A 167 3.94 -1.84 9.87
CA ILE A 167 4.70 -1.97 8.63
C ILE A 167 5.11 -3.44 8.40
N ARG A 168 5.59 -4.12 9.44
CA ARG A 168 5.98 -5.52 9.34
C ARG A 168 4.77 -6.43 9.18
N ILE A 169 3.70 -6.17 9.92
CA ILE A 169 2.44 -6.93 9.80
C ILE A 169 1.90 -6.84 8.36
N ILE A 170 1.94 -5.64 7.75
CA ILE A 170 1.53 -5.45 6.36
C ILE A 170 2.45 -6.22 5.39
N LEU A 171 3.76 -6.04 5.51
CA LEU A 171 4.76 -6.64 4.62
C LEU A 171 4.84 -8.17 4.72
N GLU A 172 4.47 -8.75 5.86
CA GLU A 172 4.36 -10.20 6.07
C GLU A 172 2.99 -10.75 5.66
N GLY A 173 2.05 -9.92 5.20
CA GLY A 173 0.71 -10.35 4.82
C GLY A 173 -0.17 -10.80 6.00
N LYS A 174 0.18 -10.40 7.23
CA LYS A 174 -0.54 -10.75 8.47
C LYS A 174 -1.59 -9.71 8.87
N HIS A 175 -1.86 -8.76 7.99
CA HIS A 175 -2.87 -7.73 8.20
C HIS A 175 -4.21 -8.24 7.66
N ASP A 176 -5.24 -8.15 8.49
CA ASP A 176 -6.58 -8.58 8.10
C ASP A 176 -7.28 -7.41 7.39
N ILE A 177 -7.25 -7.42 6.06
CA ILE A 177 -8.11 -6.57 5.22
C ILE A 177 -9.38 -7.33 4.91
N GLN A 178 -10.18 -7.59 5.94
CA GLN A 178 -11.56 -8.05 5.75
C GLN A 178 -12.41 -6.85 5.35
N VAL A 179 -12.62 -6.69 4.05
CA VAL A 179 -13.76 -5.93 3.54
C VAL A 179 -14.99 -6.79 3.81
N ARG A 180 -15.74 -6.45 4.86
CA ARG A 180 -17.11 -6.94 5.05
C ARG A 180 -18.04 -6.35 3.99
#